data_AF-A0A519S1Z7-F1
#
_entry.id   AF-A0A519S1Z7-F1
#
_cell.length_a   1.000
_cell.length_b   1.000
_cell.length_c   1.000
_cell.angle_alpha   90.00
_cell.angle_beta   90.00
_cell.angle_gamma   90.00
#
_symmetry.space_group_name_H-M   'P 1'
#
loop_
_entity.id
_entity.type
_entity.pdbx_description
1 polymer ?
#
loop_
_entity_poly.entity_id
_entity_poly.type
_entity_poly.pdbx_seq_one_letter_code
_entity_poly.pdbx_strand_id
1 'polypeptide(L)' 'MKKSILTKMLAVLLMTSFSVSSCSAGIGIGIPNKSAKRVPPGQAKKASGAKSAKNYAPGHNK' A
#
# COMPACT_ATOMS: atom_id res chain seq x y z
N MET A 1 18.01 34.28 -29.71
CA MET A 1 17.22 33.03 -29.89
C MET A 1 17.48 31.97 -28.80
N LYS A 2 18.72 31.76 -28.33
CA LYS A 2 19.05 30.72 -27.34
C LYS A 2 18.41 30.89 -25.94
N LYS A 3 18.15 32.13 -25.50
CA LYS A 3 17.52 32.41 -24.19
C LYS A 3 16.08 31.88 -24.10
N SER A 4 15.29 32.03 -25.18
CA SER A 4 13.90 31.52 -25.26
C SER A 4 13.83 30.00 -25.23
N ILE A 5 14.78 29.31 -25.89
CA ILE A 5 14.85 27.83 -25.85
C ILE A 5 15.18 27.32 -24.44
N LEU A 6 16.08 28.00 -23.72
CA LEU A 6 16.50 27.63 -22.37
C LEU A 6 15.35 27.82 -21.37
N THR A 7 14.58 28.91 -21.49
CA THR A 7 13.40 29.15 -20.64
C THR A 7 12.30 28.11 -20.86
N LYS A 8 12.07 27.68 -22.11
CA LYS A 8 11.10 26.61 -22.41
C LYS A 8 11.55 25.25 -21.87
N MET A 9 12.83 24.93 -21.99
CA MET A 9 13.41 23.70 -21.41
C MET A 9 13.30 23.67 -19.88
N LEU A 10 13.57 24.80 -19.21
CA LEU A 10 13.42 24.92 -17.76
C LEU A 10 11.97 24.76 -17.30
N ALA A 11 11.02 25.32 -18.05
CA ALA A 11 9.59 25.21 -17.76
C ALA A 11 9.07 23.76 -17.88
N VAL A 12 9.52 23.03 -18.90
CA VAL A 12 9.15 21.61 -19.10
C VAL A 12 9.74 20.72 -18.00
N LEU A 13 10.97 20.98 -17.58
CA LEU A 13 11.62 20.23 -16.50
C LEU A 13 10.89 20.40 -15.16
N LEU A 14 10.47 21.63 -14.83
CA LEU A 14 9.75 21.93 -13.59
C LEU A 14 8.34 21.33 -13.56
N MET A 15 7.66 21.21 -14.70
CA MET A 15 6.33 20.59 -14.76
C MET A 15 6.37 19.06 -14.64
N THR A 16 7.44 18.44 -15.11
CA THR A 16 7.56 16.97 -15.13
C THR A 16 7.83 16.39 -13.73
N SER A 17 8.52 17.13 -12.85
CA SER A 17 8.82 16.67 -11.48
C SER A 17 7.59 16.63 -10.56
N PHE A 18 6.54 17.41 -10.85
CA PHE A 18 5.32 17.43 -10.04
C PHE A 18 4.43 16.19 -10.28
N SER A 19 4.50 15.57 -11.46
CA SER A 19 3.62 14.46 -11.84
C SER A 19 3.96 13.11 -11.18
N VAL A 20 5.18 12.93 -10.66
CA VAL A 20 5.61 11.62 -10.08
C VAL A 20 5.23 11.49 -8.59
N SER A 21 4.77 12.57 -7.94
CA SER A 21 4.51 12.56 -6.49
C SER A 21 3.20 11.87 -6.07
N SER A 22 2.33 11.45 -7.00
CA SER A 22 0.96 10.97 -6.67
C SER A 22 0.74 9.46 -6.80
N CYS A 23 1.80 8.65 -6.87
CA CYS A 23 1.66 7.20 -6.73
C CYS A 23 1.89 6.80 -5.26
N SER A 24 0.83 6.79 -4.45
CA SER A 24 0.87 6.27 -3.08
C SER A 24 0.08 4.97 -2.99
N ALA A 25 0.79 3.83 -2.96
CA ALA A 25 0.19 2.52 -2.69
C ALA A 25 0.04 2.35 -1.17
N GLY A 26 -1.07 2.85 -0.63
CA GLY A 26 -1.40 2.66 0.79
C GLY A 26 -1.81 1.22 1.07
N ILE A 27 -1.00 0.48 1.83
CA ILE A 27 -1.44 -0.78 2.42
C ILE A 27 -2.36 -0.42 3.59
N GLY A 28 -3.66 -0.70 3.45
CA GLY A 28 -4.64 -0.51 4.51
C GLY A 28 -4.41 -1.51 5.65
N ILE A 29 -3.43 -1.26 6.50
CA ILE A 29 -3.27 -1.99 7.77
C ILE A 29 -4.24 -1.35 8.76
N GLY A 30 -5.52 -1.68 8.62
CA GLY A 30 -6.54 -1.24 9.56
C GLY A 30 -6.20 -1.74 10.95
N ILE A 31 -6.06 -0.81 11.91
CA ILE A 31 -5.95 -1.15 13.33
C ILE A 31 -7.19 -1.98 13.68
N PRO A 32 -7.05 -3.20 14.21
CA PRO A 32 -8.20 -4.00 14.59
C PRO A 32 -8.91 -3.30 15.74
N ASN A 33 -10.03 -2.62 15.42
CA ASN A 33 -11.01 -2.23 16.42
C ASN A 33 -11.35 -3.47 17.27
N LYS A 34 -11.65 -3.31 18.57
CA LYS A 34 -12.08 -4.45 19.41
C LYS A 34 -13.38 -5.10 18.91
N SER A 35 -14.12 -4.37 18.06
CA SER A 35 -15.29 -4.80 17.29
C SER A 35 -14.97 -5.14 15.82
N ALA A 36 -13.72 -5.02 15.37
CA ALA A 36 -13.30 -5.50 14.06
C ALA A 36 -13.41 -7.01 14.02
N LYS A 37 -14.15 -7.50 13.02
CA LYS A 37 -14.29 -8.92 12.71
C LYS A 37 -12.90 -9.56 12.70
N ARG A 38 -12.72 -10.63 13.48
CA ARG A 38 -11.45 -11.39 13.53
C ARG A 38 -10.96 -11.63 12.11
N VAL A 39 -9.65 -11.42 11.89
CA VAL A 39 -8.99 -11.68 10.60
C VAL A 39 -9.36 -13.09 10.15
N PRO A 40 -9.98 -13.26 8.96
CA PRO A 40 -10.35 -14.57 8.47
C PRO A 40 -9.15 -15.53 8.50
N PRO A 41 -9.36 -16.82 8.84
CA PRO A 41 -8.27 -17.77 9.01
C PRO A 41 -7.40 -17.92 7.75
N GLY A 42 -7.97 -17.72 6.57
CA GLY A 42 -7.22 -17.69 5.30
C GLY A 42 -6.30 -16.48 5.16
N GLN A 43 -6.68 -15.30 5.66
CA GLN A 43 -5.81 -14.12 5.67
C GLN A 43 -4.72 -14.24 6.73
N ALA A 44 -5.06 -14.74 7.92
CA ALA A 44 -4.11 -15.01 8.98
C ALA A 44 -3.04 -16.04 8.53
N LYS A 45 -3.47 -17.11 7.85
CA LYS A 45 -2.56 -18.10 7.23
C LYS A 45 -1.56 -17.46 6.26
N LYS A 46 -2.04 -16.57 5.37
CA LYS A 46 -1.18 -15.88 4.40
C LYS A 46 -0.17 -14.96 5.10
N ALA A 47 -0.62 -14.21 6.10
CA ALA A 47 0.23 -13.31 6.87
C ALA A 47 1.30 -14.06 7.70
N SER A 48 0.97 -15.26 8.22
CA SER A 48 1.89 -16.04 9.05
C SER A 48 2.81 -16.97 8.27
N GLY A 49 2.62 -17.13 6.97
CA GLY A 49 3.34 -18.12 6.16
C GLY A 49 3.03 -19.58 6.53
N ALA A 50 1.98 -19.84 7.30
CA ALA A 50 1.64 -21.18 7.74
C ALA A 50 1.11 -22.06 6.60
N LYS A 51 1.46 -23.35 6.60
CA LYS A 51 0.96 -24.33 5.61
C LYS A 51 -0.55 -24.56 5.71
N SER A 52 -1.15 -24.38 6.89
CA SER A 52 -2.57 -24.64 7.16
C SER A 52 -3.25 -23.51 7.93
N ALA A 53 -4.55 -23.31 7.66
CA ALA A 53 -5.39 -22.32 8.36
C ALA A 53 -6.05 -22.89 9.62
N LYS A 54 -5.87 -24.19 9.90
CA LYS A 54 -6.52 -24.91 11.01
C LYS A 54 -6.26 -24.24 12.36
N ASN A 55 -5.03 -23.77 12.58
CA ASN A 55 -4.60 -23.13 13.82
C ASN A 55 -5.23 -21.73 14.05
N TYR A 56 -5.81 -21.15 13.01
CA TYR A 56 -6.49 -19.85 13.05
C TYR A 56 -8.01 -20.00 13.02
N ALA A 57 -8.53 -21.23 12.93
CA ALA A 57 -9.96 -21.49 12.90
C ALA A 57 -10.60 -21.19 14.27
N PRO A 58 -11.82 -20.65 14.31
CA PRO A 58 -12.54 -20.46 15.57
C PRO A 58 -12.70 -21.79 16.32
N GLY A 59 -12.27 -21.82 17.58
CA GLY A 59 -12.41 -23.00 18.45
C GLY A 59 -11.26 -24.00 18.43
N HIS A 60 -10.22 -23.80 17.60
CA HIS A 60 -9.07 -24.72 17.56
C HIS A 60 -8.13 -24.62 18.76
N ASN A 61 -8.04 -23.45 19.40
CA ASN A 61 -7.18 -23.19 20.56
C ASN A 61 -8.00 -23.09 21.85
N LYS A 62 -9.12 -23.81 21.93
CA LYS A 62 -9.92 -23.95 23.15
C LYS A 62 -9.43 -25.15 23.94
#